data_AF-A0A5S4WGE0-F1
#
_entry.id   AF-A0A5S4WGE0-F1
#
_cell.length_a   1.000
_cell.length_b   1.000
_cell.length_c   1.000
_cell.angle_alpha   90.00
_cell.angle_beta   90.00
_cell.angle_gamma   90.00
#
_symmetry.space_group_name_H-M   'P 1'
#
loop_
_entity.id
_entity.type
_entity.pdbx_description
1 polymer ?
#
loop_
_entity_poly.entity_id
_entity_poly.type
_entity_poly.pdbx_seq_one_letter_code
_entity_poly.pdbx_strand_id
1 'polypeptide(L)'
;MPLSRCRICPVSSDVPSSPSARQDATAPMPDISNANARGVDAEFASAERRKPAMVLATRDREKAPIMLDVRWLEDLAAVAETKNLTRAAELRNVSQSGLSRRLQSLENWAGSALLDRRKSPIELTDAGAQLLATANDVIGRLNATRRALREDQDQATRSVRFAAPHLLSVTFFPKWLPQIQATIGSTRLTILSDNLPGCCDAFDDGAVDFVVCYMDQASGLNSAGGKTLSISRCQWLTIGQEKLVPLSAVDGDKQPLHDLAPEPRRSVSYLGYSSECSLGWAVDQKLTEATGLPQLNRIYENSLADGLRSMALSGLGVAWLPLTTTHQDILRGRLVRTGLPDLDVDLDIRIYRPQRRLSRRAEELWSHLVAARSVVELPELASAAQRERTAHPHP
;
A
#
# COMPACT_ATOMS: atom_id res chain seq x y z
N MET A 1 -7.32 -38.15 51.56
CA MET A 1 -7.46 -39.61 51.30
C MET A 1 -8.55 -39.81 50.25
N PRO A 2 -8.42 -40.82 49.39
CA PRO A 2 -8.03 -40.61 47.99
C PRO A 2 -8.90 -41.37 46.99
N LEU A 3 -8.61 -41.27 45.69
CA LEU A 3 -8.62 -42.30 44.62
C LEU A 3 -8.15 -41.55 43.34
N SER A 4 -7.29 -41.97 42.41
CA SER A 4 -6.34 -43.09 42.25
C SER A 4 -5.50 -42.79 40.99
N ARG A 5 -4.16 -42.93 41.11
CA ARG A 5 -3.14 -43.54 40.20
C ARG A 5 -3.46 -43.69 38.68
N CYS A 6 -2.53 -43.55 37.72
CA CYS A 6 -1.07 -43.77 37.67
C CYS A 6 -0.52 -43.36 36.28
N ARG A 7 0.64 -42.65 36.18
CA ARG A 7 1.98 -43.11 35.69
C ARG A 7 2.11 -43.29 34.15
N ILE A 8 3.19 -42.94 33.43
CA ILE A 8 4.58 -42.49 33.67
C ILE A 8 5.16 -41.99 32.31
N CYS A 9 6.05 -40.99 32.35
CA CYS A 9 6.87 -40.42 31.25
C CYS A 9 8.12 -41.30 30.90
N PRO A 10 9.23 -40.82 30.28
CA PRO A 10 9.47 -40.00 29.07
C PRO A 10 10.62 -40.56 28.14
N VAL A 11 11.03 -39.75 27.16
CA VAL A 11 12.40 -39.57 26.58
C VAL A 11 12.80 -40.35 25.31
N SER A 12 13.39 -39.55 24.39
CA SER A 12 14.54 -39.78 23.50
C SER A 12 14.31 -39.90 22.00
N SER A 13 14.90 -38.90 21.33
CA SER A 13 15.63 -38.95 20.06
C SER A 13 16.14 -40.33 19.68
N ASP A 14 16.00 -40.69 18.40
CA ASP A 14 17.16 -40.96 17.53
C ASP A 14 16.74 -41.17 16.07
N VAL A 15 17.56 -40.59 15.21
CA VAL A 15 17.62 -40.80 13.75
C VAL A 15 18.19 -42.19 13.47
N PRO A 16 17.77 -42.88 12.40
CA PRO A 16 18.63 -43.86 11.76
C PRO A 16 18.91 -43.59 10.29
N SER A 17 20.18 -43.84 10.01
CA SER A 17 20.96 -43.88 8.79
C SER A 17 20.43 -44.84 7.72
N SER A 18 20.82 -44.57 6.47
CA SER A 18 20.66 -45.37 5.24
C SER A 18 21.18 -46.82 5.33
N PRO A 19 20.85 -47.67 4.34
CA PRO A 19 21.92 -48.11 3.41
C PRO A 19 21.52 -48.30 1.91
N SER A 20 22.48 -48.00 1.02
CA SER A 20 23.00 -48.76 -0.17
C SER A 20 22.17 -49.93 -0.74
N ALA A 21 22.08 -50.28 -2.04
CA ALA A 21 22.80 -49.96 -3.29
C ALA A 21 22.15 -50.72 -4.46
N ARG A 22 22.46 -50.34 -5.72
CA ARG A 22 22.52 -51.12 -7.00
C ARG A 22 22.42 -50.14 -8.19
N GLN A 23 23.08 -50.24 -9.33
CA GLN A 23 24.30 -50.90 -9.84
C GLN A 23 24.48 -50.38 -11.28
N ASP A 24 25.72 -50.07 -11.65
CA ASP A 24 26.40 -50.03 -12.96
C ASP A 24 25.64 -49.89 -14.30
N ALA A 25 26.13 -48.97 -15.14
CA ALA A 25 26.50 -49.27 -16.55
C ALA A 25 27.45 -48.20 -17.13
N THR A 26 28.53 -48.69 -17.73
CA THR A 26 29.73 -48.00 -18.25
C THR A 26 29.70 -47.96 -19.78
N ALA A 27 30.16 -46.88 -20.43
CA ALA A 27 30.97 -46.92 -21.66
C ALA A 27 31.43 -45.50 -22.12
N PRO A 28 32.58 -45.37 -22.83
CA PRO A 28 33.43 -44.16 -22.82
C PRO A 28 33.51 -43.38 -24.15
N MET A 29 34.11 -42.18 -24.08
CA MET A 29 34.51 -41.32 -25.20
C MET A 29 35.81 -41.76 -25.89
N PRO A 30 36.02 -41.41 -27.18
CA PRO A 30 37.34 -41.41 -27.79
C PRO A 30 37.95 -40.01 -27.86
N ASP A 31 39.26 -39.96 -27.58
CA ASP A 31 40.18 -38.90 -27.97
C ASP A 31 40.91 -39.33 -29.26
N ILE A 32 41.56 -38.38 -29.95
CA ILE A 32 42.86 -38.50 -30.65
C ILE A 32 42.97 -37.48 -31.83
N SER A 33 44.00 -36.64 -31.67
CA SER A 33 44.92 -36.07 -32.67
C SER A 33 44.54 -34.82 -33.49
N ASN A 34 45.25 -33.74 -33.16
CA ASN A 34 45.63 -32.67 -34.08
C ASN A 34 47.18 -32.57 -34.09
N ALA A 35 47.81 -32.68 -35.26
CA ALA A 35 49.25 -32.50 -35.45
C ALA A 35 49.57 -32.01 -36.87
N ASN A 36 50.19 -30.81 -36.95
CA ASN A 36 51.25 -30.31 -37.86
C ASN A 36 51.04 -28.81 -38.18
N ALA A 37 51.93 -27.90 -37.76
CA ALA A 37 53.22 -27.49 -38.40
C ALA A 37 52.98 -26.39 -39.46
N ARG A 38 53.80 -25.34 -39.70
CA ARG A 38 55.01 -24.70 -39.13
C ARG A 38 55.28 -23.49 -40.06
N GLY A 39 55.81 -22.37 -39.54
CA GLY A 39 56.63 -21.35 -40.26
C GLY A 39 55.90 -20.41 -41.25
N VAL A 40 56.32 -19.18 -41.53
CA VAL A 40 57.65 -18.54 -41.41
C VAL A 40 57.48 -17.00 -41.44
N ASP A 41 58.39 -16.29 -40.76
CA ASP A 41 58.58 -14.83 -40.78
C ASP A 41 59.17 -14.29 -42.10
N ALA A 42 58.92 -13.01 -42.42
CA ALA A 42 59.93 -11.97 -42.78
C ALA A 42 59.38 -10.81 -43.68
N GLU A 43 59.32 -9.62 -43.09
CA GLU A 43 59.85 -8.30 -43.53
C GLU A 43 60.25 -8.07 -45.01
N PHE A 44 59.76 -6.98 -45.65
CA PHE A 44 60.57 -5.97 -46.38
C PHE A 44 59.73 -4.78 -46.93
N ALA A 45 60.11 -3.57 -46.48
CA ALA A 45 60.19 -2.23 -47.10
C ALA A 45 59.18 -1.66 -48.15
N SER A 46 58.71 -0.45 -47.81
CA SER A 46 58.54 0.80 -48.59
C SER A 46 58.21 0.78 -50.10
N ALA A 47 57.07 1.39 -50.45
CA ALA A 47 56.95 2.27 -51.62
C ALA A 47 55.70 3.16 -51.55
N GLU A 48 55.93 4.45 -51.28
CA GLU A 48 55.00 5.56 -51.46
C GLU A 48 54.39 5.55 -52.88
N ARG A 49 53.07 5.35 -53.02
CA ARG A 49 52.33 5.68 -54.25
C ARG A 49 50.98 6.31 -53.92
N ARG A 50 50.93 7.64 -54.04
CA ARG A 50 49.69 8.43 -54.12
C ARG A 50 48.79 7.92 -55.25
N LYS A 51 47.51 7.68 -54.97
CA LYS A 51 46.35 7.70 -55.91
C LYS A 51 45.03 7.82 -55.11
N PRO A 52 43.91 8.24 -55.74
CA PRO A 52 43.16 9.44 -55.37
C PRO A 52 42.05 9.21 -54.34
N ALA A 53 41.53 10.31 -53.81
CA ALA A 53 40.42 10.39 -52.86
C ALA A 53 39.18 9.61 -53.36
N MET A 54 38.92 8.47 -52.72
CA MET A 54 37.64 7.78 -52.79
C MET A 54 36.81 8.25 -51.61
N VAL A 55 35.78 9.04 -51.91
CA VAL A 55 34.76 9.47 -50.94
C VAL A 55 34.09 8.22 -50.39
N LEU A 56 34.51 7.77 -49.21
CA LEU A 56 33.76 6.80 -48.42
C LEU A 56 32.49 7.51 -47.97
N ALA A 57 31.39 7.19 -48.64
CA ALA A 57 30.06 7.38 -48.09
C ALA A 57 30.07 6.79 -46.68
N THR A 58 29.99 7.67 -45.68
CA THR A 58 29.75 7.30 -44.29
C THR A 58 28.39 6.61 -44.30
N ARG A 59 28.39 5.26 -44.28
CA ARG A 59 27.22 4.50 -43.87
C ARG A 59 26.85 5.03 -42.50
N ASP A 60 25.77 5.80 -42.43
CA ASP A 60 25.06 6.07 -41.18
C ASP A 60 24.85 4.71 -40.52
N ARG A 61 25.62 4.46 -39.46
CA ARG A 61 25.28 3.40 -38.52
C ARG A 61 23.97 3.87 -37.89
N GLU A 62 22.85 3.41 -38.42
CA GLU A 62 21.57 3.43 -37.70
C GLU A 62 21.87 2.94 -36.29
N LYS A 63 21.87 3.87 -35.33
CA LYS A 63 22.00 3.54 -33.90
C LYS A 63 20.92 2.50 -33.63
N ALA A 64 21.33 1.31 -33.20
CA ALA A 64 20.40 0.32 -32.70
C ALA A 64 19.42 1.03 -31.73
N PRO A 65 18.10 0.85 -31.89
CA PRO A 65 17.12 1.55 -31.07
C PRO A 65 17.47 1.29 -29.60
N ILE A 66 17.55 2.36 -28.81
CA ILE A 66 17.84 2.25 -27.38
C ILE A 66 16.74 1.35 -26.80
N MET A 67 17.11 0.14 -26.39
CA MET A 67 16.16 -0.81 -25.85
C MET A 67 15.94 -0.47 -24.38
N LEU A 68 14.67 -0.23 -24.03
CA LEU A 68 14.27 0.06 -22.66
C LEU A 68 14.52 -1.17 -21.77
N ASP A 69 15.23 -0.97 -20.66
CA ASP A 69 15.45 -1.97 -19.61
C ASP A 69 14.57 -1.65 -18.40
N VAL A 70 13.84 -2.65 -17.88
CA VAL A 70 12.96 -2.50 -16.71
C VAL A 70 13.73 -1.96 -15.49
N ARG A 71 15.02 -2.29 -15.36
CA ARG A 71 15.87 -1.78 -14.27
C ARG A 71 15.97 -0.26 -14.28
N TRP A 72 15.86 0.38 -15.44
CA TRP A 72 15.89 1.84 -15.54
C TRP A 72 14.61 2.47 -14.99
N LEU A 73 13.48 1.83 -15.23
CA LEU A 73 12.19 2.24 -14.66
C LEU A 73 12.21 2.11 -13.14
N GLU A 74 12.76 1.01 -12.62
CA GLU A 74 12.91 0.78 -11.18
C GLU A 74 13.89 1.78 -10.54
N ASP A 75 14.96 2.17 -11.24
CA ASP A 75 15.88 3.20 -10.76
C ASP A 75 15.23 4.59 -10.73
N LEU A 76 14.39 4.92 -11.72
CA LEU A 76 13.62 6.17 -11.73
C LEU A 76 12.67 6.23 -10.52
N ALA A 77 11.96 5.13 -10.24
CA ALA A 77 11.09 5.03 -9.07
C ALA A 77 11.87 5.20 -7.75
N ALA A 78 13.03 4.56 -7.61
CA ALA A 78 13.88 4.70 -6.42
C ALA A 78 14.42 6.12 -6.22
N VAL A 79 14.77 6.84 -7.29
CA VAL A 79 15.18 8.25 -7.19
C VAL A 79 14.00 9.15 -6.84
N ALA A 80 12.82 8.90 -7.39
CA ALA A 80 11.61 9.65 -7.06
C ALA A 80 11.22 9.50 -5.57
N GLU A 81 11.40 8.30 -5.01
CA GLU A 81 11.13 8.02 -3.60
C GLU A 81 12.14 8.70 -2.67
N THR A 82 13.43 8.53 -2.95
CA THR A 82 14.52 8.98 -2.05
C THR A 82 14.94 10.44 -2.25
N LYS A 83 14.63 11.03 -3.41
CA LYS A 83 15.09 12.35 -3.87
C LYS A 83 16.61 12.55 -3.79
N ASN A 84 17.37 11.46 -3.74
CA ASN A 84 18.82 11.46 -3.57
C ASN A 84 19.44 10.28 -4.33
N LEU A 85 20.33 10.57 -5.29
CA LEU A 85 20.98 9.54 -6.13
C LEU A 85 21.81 8.53 -5.35
N THR A 86 22.51 8.97 -4.30
CA THR A 86 23.31 8.07 -3.45
C THR A 86 22.40 7.13 -2.69
N ARG A 87 21.33 7.65 -2.08
CA ARG A 87 20.37 6.83 -1.33
C ARG A 87 19.58 5.88 -2.23
N ALA A 88 19.21 6.32 -3.43
CA ALA A 88 18.60 5.45 -4.44
C ALA A 88 19.54 4.31 -4.86
N ALA A 89 20.83 4.60 -5.04
CA ALA A 89 21.82 3.59 -5.42
C ALA A 89 22.02 2.54 -4.32
N GLU A 90 22.02 2.96 -3.05
CA GLU A 90 22.00 2.05 -1.89
C GLU A 90 20.75 1.17 -1.89
N LEU A 91 19.56 1.76 -2.04
CA LEU A 91 18.28 1.02 -2.08
C LEU A 91 18.25 -0.03 -3.20
N ARG A 92 18.87 0.31 -4.34
CA ARG A 92 18.95 -0.55 -5.53
C ARG A 92 20.15 -1.50 -5.55
N ASN A 93 21.00 -1.48 -4.52
CA ASN A 93 22.23 -2.26 -4.42
C ASN A 93 23.17 -2.11 -5.63
N VAL A 94 23.40 -0.86 -6.06
CA VAL A 94 24.26 -0.54 -7.21
C VAL A 94 25.18 0.65 -6.88
N SER A 95 26.22 0.86 -7.68
CA SER A 95 27.03 2.08 -7.56
C SER A 95 26.25 3.31 -8.02
N GLN A 96 26.49 4.47 -7.39
CA GLN A 96 25.91 5.75 -7.79
C GLN A 96 26.20 6.07 -9.27
N SER A 97 27.42 5.79 -9.75
CA SER A 97 27.80 5.99 -11.15
C SER A 97 27.06 5.05 -12.10
N GLY A 98 26.77 3.82 -11.68
CA GLY A 98 25.98 2.85 -12.42
C GLY A 98 24.51 3.27 -12.53
N LEU A 99 23.89 3.69 -11.42
CA LEU A 99 22.53 4.22 -11.39
C LEU A 99 22.39 5.48 -12.25
N SER A 100 23.30 6.44 -12.10
CA SER A 100 23.32 7.69 -12.91
C SER A 100 23.42 7.40 -14.41
N ARG A 101 24.24 6.42 -14.82
CA ARG A 101 24.35 6.02 -16.23
C ARG A 101 23.04 5.42 -16.76
N ARG A 102 22.37 4.56 -15.99
CA ARG A 102 21.09 3.96 -16.38
C ARG A 102 19.97 4.98 -16.48
N LEU A 103 19.91 5.95 -15.56
CA LEU A 103 18.99 7.07 -15.64
C LEU A 103 19.27 7.97 -16.85
N GLN A 104 20.54 8.24 -17.16
CA GLN A 104 20.89 8.98 -18.38
C GLN A 104 20.45 8.23 -19.65
N SER A 105 20.58 6.90 -19.67
CA SER A 105 20.08 6.08 -20.76
C SER A 105 18.56 6.14 -20.89
N LEU A 106 17.83 6.21 -19.77
CA LEU A 106 16.38 6.41 -19.75
C LEU A 106 15.97 7.80 -20.26
N GLU A 107 16.67 8.86 -19.85
CA GLU A 107 16.45 10.23 -20.35
C GLU A 107 16.71 10.31 -21.86
N ASN A 108 17.77 9.65 -22.34
CA ASN A 108 18.08 9.57 -23.76
C ASN A 108 17.01 8.77 -24.55
N TRP A 109 16.47 7.71 -23.96
CA TRP A 109 15.38 6.92 -24.56
C TRP A 109 14.08 7.72 -24.62
N ALA A 110 13.75 8.44 -23.55
CA ALA A 110 12.57 9.30 -23.47
C ALA A 110 12.67 10.54 -24.37
N GLY A 111 13.89 10.96 -24.73
CA GLY A 111 14.15 12.17 -25.50
C GLY A 111 14.00 13.47 -24.69
N SER A 112 13.84 13.36 -23.37
CA SER A 112 13.63 14.49 -22.46
C SER A 112 14.32 14.25 -21.12
N ALA A 113 14.75 15.33 -20.45
CA ALA A 113 15.21 15.23 -19.07
C ALA A 113 14.05 14.80 -18.15
N LEU A 114 14.29 13.81 -17.31
CA LEU A 114 13.30 13.24 -16.39
C LEU A 114 13.53 13.74 -14.95
N LEU A 115 14.76 14.15 -14.64
CA LEU A 115 15.19 14.62 -13.33
C LEU A 115 15.73 16.05 -13.42
N ASP A 116 15.26 16.93 -12.54
CA ASP A 116 15.89 18.23 -12.30
C ASP A 116 16.97 18.08 -11.22
N ARG A 117 18.21 17.87 -11.69
CA ARG A 117 19.39 17.70 -10.83
C ARG A 117 19.94 19.02 -10.29
N ARG A 118 19.39 20.17 -10.70
CA ARG A 118 19.84 21.50 -10.24
C ARG A 118 19.20 21.88 -8.90
N LYS A 119 18.08 21.24 -8.57
CA LYS A 119 17.40 21.38 -7.29
C LYS A 119 17.95 20.36 -6.29
N SER A 120 18.08 20.80 -5.04
CA SER A 120 18.39 19.95 -3.89
C SER A 120 17.28 20.18 -2.87
N PRO A 121 16.40 19.21 -2.61
CA PRO A 121 16.41 17.80 -3.08
C PRO A 121 16.11 17.65 -4.59
N ILE A 122 16.49 16.50 -5.17
CA ILE A 122 16.25 16.21 -6.59
C ILE A 122 14.74 16.09 -6.84
N GLU A 123 14.26 16.71 -7.91
CA GLU A 123 12.85 16.68 -8.32
C GLU A 123 12.67 16.01 -9.69
N LEU A 124 11.47 15.50 -9.95
CA LEU A 124 11.07 15.04 -11.28
C LEU A 124 10.67 16.24 -12.14
N THR A 125 10.96 16.16 -13.44
CA THR A 125 10.31 17.04 -14.43
C THR A 125 8.88 16.55 -14.69
N ASP A 126 8.06 17.34 -15.40
CA ASP A 126 6.73 16.90 -15.81
C ASP A 126 6.78 15.60 -16.64
N ALA A 127 7.76 15.49 -17.54
CA ALA A 127 8.02 14.27 -18.30
C ALA A 127 8.45 13.11 -17.39
N GLY A 128 9.26 13.38 -16.37
CA GLY A 128 9.65 12.42 -15.34
C GLY A 128 8.46 11.89 -14.55
N ALA A 129 7.55 12.77 -14.14
CA ALA A 129 6.33 12.40 -13.41
C ALA A 129 5.38 11.55 -14.28
N GLN A 130 5.23 11.89 -15.56
CA GLN A 130 4.42 11.11 -16.50
C GLN A 130 5.01 9.72 -16.75
N LEU A 131 6.33 9.63 -16.97
CA LEU A 131 6.99 8.35 -17.18
C LEU A 131 6.98 7.50 -15.90
N LEU A 132 7.15 8.10 -14.72
CA LEU A 132 7.09 7.39 -13.45
C LEU A 132 5.72 6.73 -13.23
N ALA A 133 4.62 7.44 -13.53
CA ALA A 133 3.29 6.85 -13.44
C ALA A 133 3.14 5.60 -14.33
N THR A 134 3.72 5.64 -15.54
CA THR A 134 3.73 4.50 -16.47
C THR A 134 4.68 3.39 -16.00
N ALA A 135 5.84 3.77 -15.46
CA ALA A 135 6.85 2.86 -14.91
C ALA A 135 6.25 2.01 -13.78
N ASN A 136 5.56 2.65 -12.83
CA ASN A 136 4.92 1.97 -11.71
C ASN A 136 3.87 0.95 -12.19
N ASP A 137 3.04 1.29 -13.20
CA ASP A 137 2.09 0.33 -13.78
C ASP A 137 2.81 -0.86 -14.44
N VAL A 138 3.86 -0.63 -15.23
CA VAL A 138 4.63 -1.70 -15.88
C VAL A 138 5.30 -2.63 -14.87
N ILE A 139 5.98 -2.06 -13.87
CA ILE A 139 6.65 -2.81 -12.80
C ILE A 139 5.62 -3.62 -12.01
N GLY A 140 4.50 -2.98 -11.63
CA GLY A 140 3.37 -3.64 -10.96
C GLY A 140 2.81 -4.82 -11.75
N ARG A 141 2.63 -4.67 -13.07
CA ARG A 141 2.16 -5.75 -13.96
C ARG A 141 3.15 -6.90 -14.07
N LEU A 142 4.45 -6.62 -14.16
CA LEU A 142 5.49 -7.65 -14.17
C LEU A 142 5.54 -8.41 -12.83
N ASN A 143 5.45 -7.68 -11.72
CA ASN A 143 5.40 -8.26 -10.38
C ASN A 143 4.14 -9.13 -10.18
N ALA A 144 2.97 -8.66 -10.65
CA ALA A 144 1.72 -9.41 -10.65
C ALA A 144 1.82 -10.69 -11.47
N THR A 145 2.37 -10.62 -12.67
CA THR A 145 2.59 -11.78 -13.53
C THR A 145 3.54 -12.77 -12.87
N ARG A 146 4.66 -12.30 -12.32
CA ARG A 146 5.63 -13.14 -11.61
C ARG A 146 5.01 -13.85 -10.41
N ARG A 147 4.14 -13.17 -9.63
CA ARG A 147 3.41 -13.81 -8.52
C ARG A 147 2.38 -14.81 -9.02
N ALA A 148 1.58 -14.47 -10.03
CA ALA A 148 0.61 -15.38 -10.62
C ALA A 148 1.25 -16.64 -11.22
N LEU A 149 2.50 -16.56 -11.69
CA LEU A 149 3.28 -17.71 -12.17
C LEU A 149 3.91 -18.54 -11.04
N ARG A 150 4.11 -17.95 -9.84
CA ARG A 150 4.73 -18.61 -8.68
C ARG A 150 3.71 -19.20 -7.71
N GLU A 151 2.54 -18.58 -7.60
CA GLU A 151 1.38 -19.17 -6.95
C GLU A 151 0.94 -20.36 -7.83
N ASP A 152 0.83 -21.54 -7.22
CA ASP A 152 0.30 -22.74 -7.88
C ASP A 152 -0.95 -22.35 -8.69
N GLN A 153 -1.02 -22.68 -10.00
CA GLN A 153 -2.06 -22.15 -10.89
C GLN A 153 -3.48 -22.38 -10.34
N ASP A 154 -3.63 -23.40 -9.49
CA ASP A 154 -4.86 -23.75 -8.79
C ASP A 154 -5.19 -22.86 -7.56
N GLN A 155 -4.21 -22.22 -6.91
CA GLN A 155 -4.43 -21.30 -5.78
C GLN A 155 -4.66 -19.84 -6.22
N ALA A 156 -3.91 -19.37 -7.22
CA ALA A 156 -4.10 -18.02 -7.78
C ALA A 156 -5.48 -17.85 -8.45
N THR A 157 -6.03 -18.94 -9.00
CA THR A 157 -7.36 -18.95 -9.62
C THR A 157 -8.51 -19.13 -8.63
N ARG A 158 -8.23 -19.39 -7.34
CA ARG A 158 -9.25 -19.65 -6.31
C ARG A 158 -9.22 -18.66 -5.14
N SER A 159 -8.48 -17.56 -5.26
CA SER A 159 -8.40 -16.57 -4.19
C SER A 159 -8.64 -15.14 -4.65
N VAL A 160 -9.12 -14.33 -3.72
CA VAL A 160 -9.23 -12.86 -3.83
C VAL A 160 -8.49 -12.25 -2.66
N ARG A 161 -7.61 -11.29 -2.95
CA ARG A 161 -6.74 -10.65 -1.98
C ARG A 161 -7.12 -9.19 -1.80
N PHE A 162 -7.27 -8.76 -0.56
CA PHE A 162 -7.59 -7.39 -0.18
C PHE A 162 -6.41 -6.79 0.59
N ALA A 163 -6.19 -5.48 0.45
CA ALA A 163 -5.44 -4.69 1.42
C ALA A 163 -6.37 -3.69 2.11
N ALA A 164 -6.24 -3.51 3.42
CA ALA A 164 -7.04 -2.53 4.15
C ALA A 164 -6.33 -2.03 5.43
N PRO A 165 -6.59 -0.79 5.86
CA PRO A 165 -6.29 -0.31 7.20
C PRO A 165 -6.75 -1.27 8.30
N HIS A 166 -5.91 -1.48 9.32
CA HIS A 166 -6.15 -2.43 10.42
C HIS A 166 -7.55 -2.36 11.02
N LEU A 167 -8.10 -1.16 11.19
CA LEU A 167 -9.44 -0.96 11.75
C LEU A 167 -10.51 -1.65 10.90
N LEU A 168 -10.48 -1.48 9.57
CA LEU A 168 -11.45 -2.11 8.67
C LEU A 168 -11.37 -3.63 8.71
N SER A 169 -10.16 -4.18 8.83
CA SER A 169 -9.93 -5.62 8.92
C SER A 169 -10.65 -6.26 10.12
N VAL A 170 -10.91 -5.50 11.19
CA VAL A 170 -11.58 -6.00 12.40
C VAL A 170 -13.02 -5.51 12.55
N THR A 171 -13.39 -4.33 12.02
CA THR A 171 -14.75 -3.77 12.20
C THR A 171 -15.68 -4.05 11.03
N PHE A 172 -15.14 -4.14 9.81
CA PHE A 172 -15.92 -4.19 8.57
C PHE A 172 -15.85 -5.58 7.91
N PHE A 173 -14.65 -6.11 7.68
CA PHE A 173 -14.48 -7.39 6.97
C PHE A 173 -15.21 -8.57 7.63
N PRO A 174 -15.23 -8.74 8.97
CA PRO A 174 -15.96 -9.84 9.59
C PRO A 174 -17.47 -9.83 9.33
N LYS A 175 -18.05 -8.63 9.07
CA LYS A 175 -19.46 -8.45 8.73
C LYS A 175 -19.72 -8.62 7.23
N TRP A 176 -18.77 -8.17 6.41
CA TRP A 176 -18.89 -8.16 4.95
C TRP A 176 -18.50 -9.48 4.28
N LEU A 177 -17.42 -10.14 4.73
CA LEU A 177 -16.90 -11.37 4.12
C LEU A 177 -17.95 -12.50 4.03
N PRO A 178 -18.78 -12.79 5.05
CA PRO A 178 -19.79 -13.85 4.93
C PRO A 178 -20.81 -13.59 3.82
N GLN A 179 -21.21 -12.32 3.63
CA GLN A 179 -22.14 -11.91 2.58
C GLN A 179 -21.54 -12.14 1.19
N ILE A 180 -20.25 -11.84 1.06
CA ILE A 180 -19.50 -12.06 -0.17
C ILE A 180 -19.32 -13.56 -0.44
N GLN A 181 -18.89 -14.35 0.55
CA GLN A 181 -18.73 -15.81 0.41
C GLN A 181 -20.03 -16.52 0.03
N ALA A 182 -21.17 -16.07 0.57
CA ALA A 182 -22.48 -16.59 0.16
C ALA A 182 -22.78 -16.35 -1.33
N THR A 183 -22.16 -15.34 -1.92
CA THR A 183 -22.37 -14.96 -3.32
C THR A 183 -21.35 -15.60 -4.27
N ILE A 184 -20.06 -15.47 -3.97
CA ILE A 184 -18.97 -15.93 -4.87
C ILE A 184 -18.51 -17.38 -4.58
N GLY A 185 -19.23 -18.08 -3.69
CA GLY A 185 -18.96 -19.46 -3.30
C GLY A 185 -17.68 -19.64 -2.47
N SER A 186 -17.13 -20.86 -2.48
CA SER A 186 -15.94 -21.26 -1.71
C SER A 186 -14.64 -20.69 -2.28
N THR A 187 -14.53 -19.36 -2.30
CA THR A 187 -13.33 -18.61 -2.70
C THR A 187 -12.49 -18.32 -1.46
N ARG A 188 -11.18 -18.57 -1.51
CA ARG A 188 -10.27 -18.20 -0.43
C ARG A 188 -10.10 -16.68 -0.42
N LEU A 189 -10.39 -16.03 0.71
CA LEU A 189 -10.25 -14.59 0.87
C LEU A 189 -9.09 -14.30 1.80
N THR A 190 -8.16 -13.44 1.38
CA THR A 190 -6.98 -13.05 2.17
C THR A 190 -6.98 -11.54 2.36
N ILE A 191 -6.66 -11.07 3.56
CA ILE A 191 -6.55 -9.64 3.88
C ILE A 191 -5.12 -9.34 4.34
N LEU A 192 -4.45 -8.43 3.64
CA LEU A 192 -3.26 -7.75 4.09
C LEU A 192 -3.69 -6.51 4.89
N SER A 193 -3.18 -6.36 6.10
CA SER A 193 -3.48 -5.20 6.95
C SER A 193 -2.25 -4.34 7.14
N ASP A 194 -2.34 -3.07 6.79
CA ASP A 194 -1.26 -2.07 6.91
C ASP A 194 -1.86 -0.66 6.98
N ASN A 195 -1.07 0.41 7.04
CA ASN A 195 -1.56 1.76 6.80
C ASN A 195 -1.97 1.96 5.32
N LEU A 196 -2.70 3.04 5.01
CA LEU A 196 -3.23 3.24 3.66
C LEU A 196 -2.12 3.36 2.58
N PRO A 197 -0.99 4.07 2.82
CA PRO A 197 0.14 4.05 1.89
C PRO A 197 0.67 2.65 1.60
N GLY A 198 0.95 1.82 2.62
CA GLY A 198 1.42 0.44 2.44
C GLY A 198 0.39 -0.44 1.73
N CYS A 199 -0.91 -0.22 1.96
CA CYS A 199 -1.98 -0.87 1.20
C CYS A 199 -1.94 -0.48 -0.30
N CYS A 200 -1.65 0.78 -0.62
CA CYS A 200 -1.51 1.24 -2.00
C CYS A 200 -0.26 0.65 -2.65
N ASP A 201 0.87 0.58 -1.93
CA ASP A 201 2.10 -0.02 -2.45
C ASP A 201 1.89 -1.49 -2.80
N ALA A 202 1.26 -2.27 -1.92
CA ALA A 202 0.90 -3.66 -2.19
C ALA A 202 -0.06 -3.81 -3.39
N PHE A 203 -0.92 -2.83 -3.61
CA PHE A 203 -1.89 -2.82 -4.71
C PHE A 203 -1.27 -2.49 -6.06
N ASP A 204 -0.39 -1.49 -6.08
CA ASP A 204 0.41 -1.09 -7.24
C ASP A 204 1.36 -2.21 -7.65
N ASP A 205 2.03 -2.84 -6.67
CA ASP A 205 2.87 -4.00 -6.91
C ASP A 205 2.08 -5.20 -7.44
N GLY A 206 0.76 -5.22 -7.23
CA GLY A 206 -0.19 -6.27 -7.59
C GLY A 206 -0.25 -7.45 -6.62
N ALA A 207 0.26 -7.28 -5.40
CA ALA A 207 0.21 -8.27 -4.33
C ALA A 207 -1.22 -8.50 -3.83
N VAL A 208 -2.09 -7.49 -4.00
CA VAL A 208 -3.52 -7.57 -3.74
C VAL A 208 -4.35 -7.23 -4.98
N ASP A 209 -5.61 -7.62 -4.96
CA ASP A 209 -6.56 -7.38 -6.06
C ASP A 209 -7.41 -6.13 -5.80
N PHE A 210 -7.68 -5.82 -4.53
CA PHE A 210 -8.48 -4.67 -4.11
C PHE A 210 -7.87 -3.95 -2.91
N VAL A 211 -8.07 -2.64 -2.83
CA VAL A 211 -7.85 -1.85 -1.60
C VAL A 211 -9.20 -1.45 -1.03
N VAL A 212 -9.40 -1.67 0.27
CA VAL A 212 -10.58 -1.18 0.99
C VAL A 212 -10.13 -0.14 2.01
N CYS A 213 -10.64 1.08 1.94
CA CYS A 213 -10.24 2.16 2.83
C CYS A 213 -11.37 3.12 3.15
N TYR A 214 -11.18 3.91 4.22
CA TYR A 214 -12.04 5.04 4.51
C TYR A 214 -11.73 6.20 3.56
N MET A 215 -12.77 6.94 3.19
CA MET A 215 -12.64 8.15 2.40
C MET A 215 -13.59 9.22 2.92
N ASP A 216 -13.06 10.42 3.15
CA ASP A 216 -13.85 11.58 3.54
C ASP A 216 -14.81 11.96 2.41
N GLN A 217 -16.10 12.07 2.75
CA GLN A 217 -17.15 12.44 1.81
C GLN A 217 -17.04 13.90 1.35
N ALA A 218 -16.56 14.80 2.22
CA ALA A 218 -16.46 16.22 1.90
C ALA A 218 -15.34 16.51 0.88
N SER A 219 -14.27 15.72 0.94
CA SER A 219 -12.97 16.17 0.42
C SER A 219 -12.44 15.31 -0.72
N GLY A 220 -12.93 14.07 -0.86
CA GLY A 220 -12.69 13.24 -2.04
C GLY A 220 -11.20 13.04 -2.34
N LEU A 221 -10.61 11.99 -1.74
CA LEU A 221 -9.22 11.57 -1.95
C LEU A 221 -8.19 12.53 -1.33
N ASN A 222 -8.13 12.50 -0.01
CA ASN A 222 -7.22 13.34 0.76
C ASN A 222 -5.78 12.82 0.61
N SER A 223 -4.91 13.73 0.17
CA SER A 223 -3.49 13.46 -0.07
C SER A 223 -2.80 13.02 1.21
N ALA A 224 -2.02 11.95 1.16
CA ALA A 224 -1.15 11.53 2.25
C ALA A 224 0.00 12.53 2.37
N GLY A 225 -0.12 13.54 3.24
CA GLY A 225 0.92 14.58 3.41
C GLY A 225 1.30 15.29 2.10
N GLY A 226 0.31 15.58 1.24
CA GLY A 226 0.53 16.23 -0.06
C GLY A 226 0.92 15.31 -1.22
N LYS A 227 1.03 13.98 -0.99
CA LYS A 227 1.14 13.00 -2.08
C LYS A 227 -0.24 12.50 -2.51
N THR A 228 -0.51 12.60 -3.81
CA THR A 228 -1.66 11.94 -4.44
C THR A 228 -1.46 10.42 -4.39
N LEU A 229 -2.40 9.71 -3.75
CA LEU A 229 -2.37 8.25 -3.69
C LEU A 229 -2.62 7.64 -5.08
N SER A 230 -1.99 6.50 -5.39
CA SER A 230 -2.14 5.80 -6.68
C SER A 230 -3.59 5.36 -6.96
N ILE A 231 -4.35 5.08 -5.91
CA ILE A 231 -5.77 4.73 -5.99
C ILE A 231 -6.66 5.88 -6.51
N SER A 232 -6.14 7.11 -6.63
CA SER A 232 -6.83 8.27 -7.22
C SER A 232 -7.37 8.02 -8.63
N ARG A 233 -6.66 7.20 -9.42
CA ARG A 233 -7.00 6.92 -10.82
C ARG A 233 -7.82 5.64 -10.99
N CYS A 234 -8.13 4.98 -9.89
CA CYS A 234 -8.79 3.68 -9.89
C CYS A 234 -10.30 3.80 -9.92
N GLN A 235 -10.97 2.74 -10.39
CA GLN A 235 -12.41 2.63 -10.22
C GLN A 235 -12.71 2.27 -8.77
N TRP A 236 -13.80 2.78 -8.24
CA TRP A 236 -14.19 2.53 -6.85
C TRP A 236 -15.70 2.38 -6.70
N LEU A 237 -16.10 1.69 -5.64
CA LEU A 237 -17.48 1.56 -5.19
C LEU A 237 -17.55 1.84 -3.69
N THR A 238 -18.59 2.53 -3.25
CA THR A 238 -18.92 2.64 -1.82
C THR A 238 -19.61 1.36 -1.37
N ILE A 239 -19.04 0.70 -0.36
CA ILE A 239 -19.52 -0.57 0.19
C ILE A 239 -19.92 -0.47 1.66
N GLY A 240 -19.74 0.69 2.28
CA GLY A 240 -20.13 0.94 3.67
C GLY A 240 -19.97 2.42 4.00
N GLN A 241 -20.39 2.79 5.20
CA GLN A 241 -20.20 4.12 5.76
C GLN A 241 -19.66 4.00 7.18
N GLU A 242 -19.05 5.07 7.65
CA GLU A 242 -18.55 5.24 9.00
C GLU A 242 -18.69 6.72 9.38
N LYS A 243 -18.68 7.01 10.67
CA LYS A 243 -18.66 8.38 11.16
C LYS A 243 -17.68 8.49 12.31
N LEU A 244 -16.81 9.50 12.24
CA LEU A 244 -15.99 9.89 13.39
C LEU A 244 -16.69 11.00 14.15
N VAL A 245 -16.85 10.79 15.45
CA VAL A 245 -17.47 11.75 16.35
C VAL A 245 -16.48 12.19 17.43
N PRO A 246 -16.48 13.46 17.84
CA PRO A 246 -15.69 13.93 18.98
C PRO A 246 -16.23 13.37 20.29
N LEU A 247 -15.42 12.56 20.99
CA LEU A 247 -15.79 11.90 22.24
C LEU A 247 -14.82 12.24 23.36
N SER A 248 -15.37 12.40 24.55
CA SER A 248 -14.64 12.58 25.81
C SER A 248 -15.22 11.66 26.87
N ALA A 249 -14.41 11.24 27.84
CA ALA A 249 -14.93 10.59 29.03
C ALA A 249 -15.77 11.56 29.87
N VAL A 250 -16.62 11.01 30.72
CA VAL A 250 -17.54 11.78 31.55
C VAL A 250 -16.99 12.04 32.95
N ASP A 251 -17.39 13.15 33.55
CA ASP A 251 -17.20 13.44 34.97
C ASP A 251 -18.33 12.85 35.85
N GLY A 252 -18.34 13.20 37.14
CA GLY A 252 -19.36 12.74 38.09
C GLY A 252 -20.79 13.20 37.75
N ASP A 253 -20.91 14.32 37.01
CA ASP A 253 -22.18 14.93 36.60
C ASP A 253 -22.59 14.51 35.17
N LYS A 254 -21.90 13.51 34.60
CA LYS A 254 -22.08 13.01 33.23
C LYS A 254 -21.77 14.03 32.14
N GLN A 255 -21.02 15.08 32.45
CA GLN A 255 -20.53 16.06 31.49
C GLN A 255 -19.18 15.62 30.92
N PRO A 256 -18.81 16.07 29.70
CA PRO A 256 -17.50 15.74 29.14
C PRO A 256 -16.38 16.36 29.98
N LEU A 257 -15.38 15.55 30.36
CA LEU A 257 -14.15 16.03 31.03
C LEU A 257 -13.36 17.02 30.17
N HIS A 258 -13.42 16.83 28.85
CA HIS A 258 -12.76 17.66 27.84
C HIS A 258 -13.82 18.12 26.84
N ASP A 259 -14.28 19.35 27.01
CA ASP A 259 -15.38 19.91 26.22
C ASP A 259 -14.89 20.83 25.09
N LEU A 260 -15.42 20.62 23.89
CA LEU A 260 -15.19 21.39 22.67
C LEU A 260 -16.19 22.54 22.48
N ALA A 261 -17.03 22.83 23.47
CA ALA A 261 -17.89 24.01 23.46
C ALA A 261 -17.08 25.29 23.13
N PRO A 262 -17.61 26.19 22.28
CA PRO A 262 -16.91 27.38 21.82
C PRO A 262 -16.73 28.40 22.95
N GLU A 263 -15.63 28.29 23.69
CA GLU A 263 -15.25 29.21 24.77
C GLU A 263 -13.90 29.88 24.47
N PRO A 264 -13.82 31.22 24.45
CA PRO A 264 -12.57 31.92 24.23
C PRO A 264 -11.50 31.55 25.28
N ARG A 265 -10.30 31.19 24.81
CA ARG A 265 -9.09 30.90 25.63
C ARG A 265 -9.11 29.62 26.47
N ARG A 266 -10.10 28.74 26.28
CA ARG A 266 -10.03 27.40 26.86
C ARG A 266 -9.08 26.55 26.03
N SER A 267 -8.18 25.85 26.71
CA SER A 267 -7.33 24.83 26.09
C SER A 267 -7.87 23.46 26.46
N VAL A 268 -7.91 22.57 25.48
CA VAL A 268 -8.48 21.22 25.61
C VAL A 268 -7.42 20.20 25.20
N SER A 269 -7.26 19.16 26.01
CA SER A 269 -6.35 18.06 25.70
C SER A 269 -6.90 17.24 24.54
N TYR A 270 -6.14 17.17 23.45
CA TYR A 270 -6.50 16.46 22.22
C TYR A 270 -5.63 15.21 22.05
N LEU A 271 -6.29 14.10 21.73
CA LEU A 271 -5.68 12.82 21.40
C LEU A 271 -5.80 12.62 19.89
N GLY A 272 -4.71 12.84 19.17
CA GLY A 272 -4.70 12.92 17.71
C GLY A 272 -4.25 11.63 17.03
N TYR A 273 -4.67 11.46 15.79
CA TYR A 273 -4.11 10.41 14.93
C TYR A 273 -2.70 10.81 14.46
N SER A 274 -1.81 9.83 14.32
CA SER A 274 -0.49 10.05 13.69
C SER A 274 -0.64 10.52 12.24
N SER A 275 0.35 11.24 11.72
CA SER A 275 0.37 11.80 10.35
C SER A 275 0.25 10.79 9.21
N GLU A 276 0.45 9.49 9.46
CA GLU A 276 0.31 8.42 8.44
C GLU A 276 -1.09 7.78 8.42
N CYS A 277 -1.96 8.14 9.37
CA CYS A 277 -3.28 7.54 9.50
C CYS A 277 -4.31 8.31 8.66
N SER A 278 -4.95 7.59 7.73
CA SER A 278 -6.00 8.16 6.86
C SER A 278 -7.18 8.80 7.61
N LEU A 279 -7.56 8.26 8.79
CA LEU A 279 -8.58 8.89 9.65
C LEU A 279 -8.10 10.24 10.18
N GLY A 280 -6.81 10.34 10.51
CA GLY A 280 -6.18 11.58 10.94
C GLY A 280 -6.27 12.68 9.89
N TRP A 281 -6.06 12.35 8.62
CA TRP A 281 -6.16 13.35 7.54
C TRP A 281 -7.56 13.94 7.43
N ALA A 282 -8.60 13.11 7.58
CA ALA A 282 -9.99 13.57 7.54
C ALA A 282 -10.32 14.44 8.77
N VAL A 283 -9.85 14.06 9.95
CA VAL A 283 -10.02 14.86 11.19
C VAL A 283 -9.26 16.18 11.11
N ASP A 284 -7.99 16.18 10.71
CA ASP A 284 -7.15 17.37 10.64
C ASP A 284 -7.70 18.38 9.63
N GLN A 285 -8.25 17.90 8.49
CA GLN A 285 -8.95 18.75 7.55
C GLN A 285 -10.20 19.38 8.20
N LYS A 286 -11.04 18.56 8.85
CA LYS A 286 -12.24 19.04 9.54
C LYS A 286 -11.92 20.10 10.59
N LEU A 287 -10.86 19.89 11.35
CA LEU A 287 -10.38 20.83 12.38
C LEU A 287 -9.86 22.14 11.77
N THR A 288 -9.28 22.09 10.57
CA THR A 288 -8.79 23.28 9.86
C THR A 288 -9.95 24.14 9.35
N GLU A 289 -11.06 23.51 8.94
CA GLU A 289 -12.27 24.19 8.44
C GLU A 289 -13.18 24.70 9.56
N ALA A 290 -13.11 24.08 10.74
CA ALA A 290 -13.93 24.44 11.89
C ALA A 290 -13.57 25.82 12.46
N THR A 291 -14.58 26.57 12.89
CA THR A 291 -14.42 27.89 13.53
C THR A 291 -14.95 27.85 14.96
N GLY A 292 -14.39 28.69 15.84
CA GLY A 292 -14.83 28.77 17.23
C GLY A 292 -14.40 27.62 18.13
N LEU A 293 -13.54 26.71 17.65
CA LEU A 293 -12.97 25.66 18.48
C LEU A 293 -12.02 26.22 19.56
N PRO A 294 -11.97 25.59 20.76
CA PRO A 294 -10.94 25.89 21.75
C PRO A 294 -9.54 25.52 21.25
N GLN A 295 -8.51 25.99 21.96
CA GLN A 295 -7.13 25.64 21.60
C GLN A 295 -6.86 24.16 21.91
N LEU A 296 -6.76 23.33 20.87
CA LEU A 296 -6.47 21.91 20.99
C LEU A 296 -4.97 21.68 21.25
N ASN A 297 -4.64 21.21 22.43
CA ASN A 297 -3.28 20.80 22.78
C ASN A 297 -3.14 19.31 22.53
N ARG A 298 -2.43 18.96 21.46
CA ARG A 298 -2.17 17.56 21.11
C ARG A 298 -1.16 16.96 22.08
N ILE A 299 -1.64 16.15 23.02
CA ILE A 299 -0.83 15.56 24.11
C ILE A 299 -0.50 14.08 23.90
N TYR A 300 -1.18 13.44 22.94
CA TYR A 300 -0.98 12.03 22.63
C TYR A 300 -1.26 11.79 21.15
N GLU A 301 -0.50 10.88 20.54
CA GLU A 301 -0.65 10.47 19.16
C GLU A 301 -0.65 8.96 19.03
N ASN A 302 -1.52 8.43 18.17
CA ASN A 302 -1.57 7.01 17.84
C ASN A 302 -2.14 6.81 16.42
N SER A 303 -1.64 5.82 15.69
CA SER A 303 -2.17 5.48 14.36
C SER A 303 -3.47 4.66 14.44
N LEU A 304 -3.74 4.00 15.58
CA LEU A 304 -4.89 3.13 15.80
C LEU A 304 -5.98 3.82 16.64
N ALA A 305 -7.21 3.82 16.13
CA ALA A 305 -8.37 4.41 16.79
C ALA A 305 -8.65 3.81 18.18
N ASP A 306 -8.44 2.50 18.37
CA ASP A 306 -8.64 1.86 19.68
C ASP A 306 -7.63 2.32 20.74
N GLY A 307 -6.43 2.73 20.31
CA GLY A 307 -5.45 3.37 21.19
C GLY A 307 -5.97 4.71 21.71
N LEU A 308 -6.45 5.57 20.81
CA LEU A 308 -7.06 6.85 21.17
C LEU A 308 -8.31 6.67 22.04
N ARG A 309 -9.17 5.68 21.72
CA ARG A 309 -10.34 5.31 22.52
C ARG A 309 -9.97 4.94 23.95
N SER A 310 -8.92 4.14 24.14
CA SER A 310 -8.46 3.72 25.47
C SER A 310 -7.97 4.90 26.30
N MET A 311 -7.27 5.84 25.66
CA MET A 311 -6.80 7.07 26.33
C MET A 311 -7.95 8.03 26.64
N ALA A 312 -8.94 8.16 25.74
CA ALA A 312 -10.15 8.94 25.97
C ALA A 312 -10.95 8.39 27.14
N LEU A 313 -11.16 7.06 27.19
CA LEU A 313 -11.82 6.37 28.31
C LEU A 313 -11.11 6.52 29.66
N SER A 314 -9.80 6.80 29.63
CA SER A 314 -9.00 7.10 30.83
C SER A 314 -9.11 8.56 31.27
N GLY A 315 -9.87 9.38 30.54
CA GLY A 315 -10.07 10.80 30.85
C GLY A 315 -8.93 11.71 30.40
N LEU A 316 -8.02 11.24 29.55
CA LEU A 316 -6.82 12.01 29.19
C LEU A 316 -7.12 13.18 28.23
N GLY A 317 -8.11 13.05 27.37
CA GLY A 317 -8.45 14.06 26.37
C GLY A 317 -9.67 13.70 25.52
N VAL A 318 -9.98 14.60 24.58
CA VAL A 318 -10.97 14.38 23.53
C VAL A 318 -10.32 13.72 22.30
N ALA A 319 -11.06 12.83 21.63
CA ALA A 319 -10.64 12.18 20.39
C ALA A 319 -11.80 12.09 19.39
N TRP A 320 -11.50 12.20 18.09
CA TRP A 320 -12.46 11.85 17.04
C TRP A 320 -12.40 10.36 16.79
N LEU A 321 -13.44 9.63 17.19
CA LEU A 321 -13.45 8.17 17.21
C LEU A 321 -14.56 7.60 16.33
N PRO A 322 -14.32 6.43 15.68
CA PRO A 322 -15.35 5.72 14.92
C PRO A 322 -16.53 5.33 15.80
N LEU A 323 -17.75 5.57 15.33
CA LEU A 323 -18.96 5.14 16.04
C LEU A 323 -19.03 3.62 16.15
N THR A 324 -18.57 2.89 15.14
CA THR A 324 -18.62 1.42 15.13
C THR A 324 -17.87 0.78 16.30
N THR A 325 -16.77 1.38 16.77
CA THR A 325 -16.01 0.85 17.92
C THR A 325 -16.44 1.46 19.25
N THR A 326 -17.02 2.66 19.25
CA THR A 326 -17.36 3.41 20.48
C THR A 326 -18.82 3.31 20.89
N HIS A 327 -19.69 2.74 20.05
CA HIS A 327 -21.12 2.62 20.31
C HIS A 327 -21.45 2.06 21.71
N GLN A 328 -20.77 1.00 22.17
CA GLN A 328 -21.02 0.43 23.50
C GLN A 328 -20.60 1.36 24.65
N ASP A 329 -19.54 2.15 24.49
CA ASP A 329 -19.09 3.09 25.53
C ASP A 329 -20.04 4.28 25.64
N ILE A 330 -20.57 4.75 24.51
CA ILE A 330 -21.60 5.78 24.46
C ILE A 330 -22.90 5.27 25.11
N LEU A 331 -23.32 4.05 24.77
CA LEU A 331 -24.52 3.44 25.37
C LEU A 331 -24.40 3.29 26.89
N ARG A 332 -23.20 2.97 27.39
CA ARG A 332 -22.91 2.85 28.82
C ARG A 332 -22.63 4.19 29.51
N GLY A 333 -22.64 5.30 28.77
CA GLY A 333 -22.34 6.64 29.29
C GLY A 333 -20.91 6.81 29.77
N ARG A 334 -19.96 6.00 29.28
CA ARG A 334 -18.52 6.13 29.60
C ARG A 334 -17.85 7.18 28.73
N LEU A 335 -18.31 7.31 27.49
CA LEU A 335 -17.96 8.37 26.58
C LEU A 335 -19.22 9.16 26.25
N VAL A 336 -19.06 10.48 26.14
CA VAL A 336 -20.11 11.38 25.67
C VAL A 336 -19.57 12.20 24.51
N ARG A 337 -20.47 12.54 23.59
CA ARG A 337 -20.19 13.46 22.50
C ARG A 337 -19.91 14.85 23.06
N THR A 338 -18.94 15.54 22.49
CA THR A 338 -18.58 16.92 22.87
C THR A 338 -18.49 17.83 21.65
N GLY A 339 -18.86 19.10 21.79
CA GLY A 339 -18.98 20.02 20.67
C GLY A 339 -20.20 19.79 19.80
N LEU A 340 -20.32 20.59 18.75
CA LEU A 340 -21.50 20.63 17.89
C LEU A 340 -21.52 19.46 16.87
N PRO A 341 -22.72 19.10 16.35
CA PRO A 341 -22.88 18.07 15.30
C PRO A 341 -22.06 18.28 14.03
N ASP A 342 -21.77 19.53 13.70
CA ASP A 342 -20.99 19.93 12.53
C ASP A 342 -19.53 19.51 12.60
N LEU A 343 -19.01 19.12 13.77
CA LEU A 343 -17.66 18.57 13.95
C LEU A 343 -17.53 17.08 13.57
N ASP A 344 -18.63 16.45 13.16
CA ASP A 344 -18.59 15.09 12.62
C ASP A 344 -17.82 15.00 11.32
N VAL A 345 -17.17 13.85 11.14
CA VAL A 345 -16.52 13.46 9.89
C VAL A 345 -17.24 12.24 9.35
N ASP A 346 -17.98 12.44 8.26
CA ASP A 346 -18.66 11.37 7.53
C ASP A 346 -17.68 10.70 6.56
N LEU A 347 -17.58 9.38 6.65
CA LEU A 347 -16.63 8.57 5.90
C LEU A 347 -17.38 7.53 5.06
N ASP A 348 -16.96 7.39 3.80
CA ASP A 348 -17.29 6.23 2.98
C ASP A 348 -16.26 5.12 3.19
N ILE A 349 -16.72 3.88 3.29
CA ILE A 349 -15.87 2.70 3.13
C ILE A 349 -15.92 2.35 1.64
N ARG A 350 -14.80 2.54 0.94
CA ARG A 350 -14.70 2.33 -0.50
C ARG A 350 -13.79 1.15 -0.82
N ILE A 351 -14.19 0.38 -1.83
CA ILE A 351 -13.35 -0.63 -2.46
C ILE A 351 -12.83 -0.11 -3.79
N TYR A 352 -11.52 -0.20 -3.99
CA TYR A 352 -10.80 0.26 -5.17
C TYR A 352 -10.31 -0.91 -6.00
N ARG A 353 -10.50 -0.78 -7.31
CA ARG A 353 -10.11 -1.73 -8.34
C ARG A 353 -9.06 -1.11 -9.26
N PRO A 354 -7.96 -1.83 -9.58
CA PRO A 354 -6.93 -1.28 -10.43
C PRO A 354 -7.40 -1.26 -11.89
N GLN A 355 -6.75 -0.44 -12.72
CA GLN A 355 -7.05 -0.38 -14.16
C GLN A 355 -6.60 -1.65 -14.91
N ARG A 356 -5.63 -2.40 -14.36
CA ARG A 356 -5.20 -3.69 -14.90
C ARG A 356 -6.31 -4.75 -14.76
N ARG A 357 -6.23 -5.79 -15.59
CA ARG A 357 -7.10 -6.98 -15.46
C ARG A 357 -6.87 -7.67 -14.12
N LEU A 358 -7.97 -8.05 -13.47
CA LEU A 358 -7.93 -8.82 -12.24
C LEU A 358 -7.92 -10.33 -12.52
N SER A 359 -7.71 -11.13 -11.49
CA SER A 359 -7.94 -12.57 -11.56
C SER A 359 -9.42 -12.84 -11.85
N ARG A 360 -9.73 -13.99 -12.46
CA ARG A 360 -11.13 -14.36 -12.79
C ARG A 360 -12.08 -14.23 -11.58
N ARG A 361 -11.64 -14.67 -10.38
CA ARG A 361 -12.46 -14.58 -9.16
C ARG A 361 -12.65 -13.15 -8.67
N ALA A 362 -11.62 -12.32 -8.79
CA ALA A 362 -11.74 -10.91 -8.46
C ALA A 362 -12.64 -10.17 -9.47
N GLU A 363 -12.61 -10.55 -10.75
CA GLU A 363 -13.56 -10.04 -11.75
C GLU A 363 -15.01 -10.43 -11.45
N GLU A 364 -15.25 -11.69 -11.07
CA GLU A 364 -16.56 -12.19 -10.65
C GLU A 364 -17.08 -11.40 -9.43
N LEU A 365 -16.23 -11.20 -8.42
CA LEU A 365 -16.55 -10.38 -7.24
C LEU A 365 -16.90 -8.94 -7.64
N TRP A 366 -16.06 -8.29 -8.45
CA TRP A 366 -16.29 -6.90 -8.85
C TRP A 366 -17.60 -6.75 -9.61
N SER A 367 -17.88 -7.65 -10.55
CA SER A 367 -19.11 -7.64 -11.34
C SER A 367 -20.34 -7.79 -10.45
N HIS A 368 -20.26 -8.64 -9.42
CA HIS A 368 -21.32 -8.77 -8.44
C HIS A 368 -21.51 -7.49 -7.61
N LEU A 369 -20.43 -6.87 -7.12
CA LEU A 369 -20.50 -5.63 -6.35
C LEU A 369 -21.12 -4.49 -7.16
N VAL A 370 -20.76 -4.37 -8.44
CA VAL A 370 -21.35 -3.39 -9.37
C VAL A 370 -22.85 -3.63 -9.55
N ALA A 371 -23.27 -4.90 -9.66
CA ALA A 371 -24.67 -5.26 -9.86
C ALA A 371 -25.52 -5.06 -8.61
N ALA A 372 -25.00 -5.44 -7.43
CA ALA A 372 -25.73 -5.34 -6.18
C ALA A 372 -25.94 -3.88 -5.74
N ARG A 373 -24.94 -3.01 -5.97
CA ARG A 373 -24.89 -1.62 -5.45
C ARG A 373 -25.27 -1.48 -3.97
N SER A 374 -25.11 -2.55 -3.19
CA SER A 374 -25.53 -2.59 -1.79
C SER A 374 -24.43 -1.99 -0.92
N VAL A 375 -24.78 -0.94 -0.18
CA VAL A 375 -23.97 -0.44 0.93
C VAL A 375 -24.22 -1.36 2.12
N VAL A 376 -23.15 -1.87 2.74
CA VAL A 376 -23.25 -2.66 3.96
C VAL A 376 -23.63 -1.73 5.09
N GLU A 377 -24.84 -1.90 5.63
CA GLU A 377 -25.25 -1.20 6.84
C GLU A 377 -24.53 -1.79 8.06
N LEU A 378 -23.86 -0.92 8.81
CA LEU A 378 -23.27 -1.28 10.10
C LEU A 378 -24.31 -1.00 11.19
N PRO A 379 -24.79 -2.03 11.92
CA PRO A 379 -25.88 -1.87 12.89
C PRO A 379 -25.64 -0.78 13.94
N GLU A 380 -24.38 -0.57 14.31
CA GLU A 380 -23.95 0.42 15.29
C GLU A 380 -24.18 1.87 14.85
N LEU A 381 -24.14 2.13 13.54
CA LEU A 381 -24.43 3.45 12.97
C LEU A 381 -25.93 3.70 12.91
N ALA A 382 -26.71 2.67 12.56
CA ALA A 382 -28.18 2.76 12.51
C ALA A 382 -28.77 3.04 13.91
N SER A 383 -28.26 2.39 14.95
CA SER A 383 -28.69 2.62 16.34
C SER A 383 -28.27 4.00 16.87
N ALA A 384 -27.07 4.47 16.50
CA ALA A 384 -26.59 5.81 16.87
C ALA A 384 -27.45 6.91 16.22
N ALA A 385 -27.74 6.80 14.92
CA ALA A 385 -28.58 7.76 14.20
C ALA A 385 -30.02 7.83 14.75
N GLN A 386 -30.59 6.70 15.15
CA GLN A 386 -31.93 6.66 15.76
C GLN A 386 -31.96 7.40 17.11
N ARG A 387 -30.88 7.32 17.90
CA ARG A 387 -30.80 8.04 19.19
C ARG A 387 -30.64 9.54 19.02
N GLU A 388 -29.82 10.00 18.08
CA GLU A 388 -29.68 11.44 17.79
C GLU A 388 -31.05 12.07 17.46
N ARG A 389 -31.86 11.38 16.65
CA ARG A 389 -33.24 11.81 16.33
C ARG A 389 -34.17 11.86 17.53
N THR A 390 -34.00 10.97 18.51
CA THR A 390 -34.82 10.97 19.74
C THR A 390 -34.32 11.95 20.80
N ALA A 391 -33.03 12.30 20.80
CA ALA A 391 -32.43 13.20 21.76
C ALA A 391 -32.56 14.68 21.38
N HIS A 392 -32.80 14.98 20.09
CA HIS A 392 -33.11 16.33 19.59
C HIS A 392 -34.42 16.29 18.79
N PRO A 393 -35.59 16.31 19.45
CA PRO A 393 -36.84 16.55 18.72
C PRO A 393 -36.74 17.94 18.10
N HIS A 394 -36.79 18.03 16.77
CA HIS A 394 -36.90 19.32 16.09
C HIS A 394 -38.08 20.12 16.72
N PRO A 395 -37.90 21.43 16.95
CA PRO A 395 -38.95 22.29 17.50
C PRO A 395 -40.18 22.41 16.58
#